data_AF-A0A832GYP9-F1
#
_entry.id   AF-A0A832GYP9-F1
#
_cell.length_a   1.000
_cell.length_b   1.000
_cell.length_c   1.000
_cell.angle_alpha   90.00
_cell.angle_beta   90.00
_cell.angle_gamma   90.00
#
_symmetry.space_group_name_H-M   'P 1'
#
loop_
_entity.id
_entity.type
_entity.pdbx_description
1 polymer ?
#
loop_
_entity_poly.entity_id
_entity_poly.type
_entity_poly.pdbx_seq_one_letter_code
_entity_poly.pdbx_strand_id
1 'polypeptide(L)' 'MLAPEKRLVAYRISRILYPRLTVLITTCDRSGKPDVAAFSFFMPVSFEPKYVAFAVAPQRLTF' A
#
# COMPACT_ATOMS: atom_id res chain seq x y z
N MET A 1 27.02 16.58 -26.53
CA MET A 1 25.69 15.98 -26.79
C MET A 1 25.22 15.39 -25.46
N LEU A 2 24.33 16.07 -24.74
CA LEU A 2 23.90 15.66 -23.38
C LEU A 2 23.00 14.42 -23.46
N ALA A 3 23.18 13.49 -22.53
CA ALA A 3 22.36 12.30 -22.38
C ALA A 3 20.88 12.69 -22.13
N PRO A 4 19.91 11.88 -22.59
CA PRO A 4 18.51 12.18 -22.37
C PRO A 4 18.21 12.08 -20.87
N GLU A 5 17.86 13.21 -20.28
CA GLU A 5 17.37 13.29 -18.90
C GLU A 5 16.11 12.42 -18.81
N LYS A 6 16.20 11.30 -18.07
CA LYS A 6 15.06 10.41 -17.83
C LYS A 6 14.02 11.19 -17.04
N ARG A 7 13.05 11.79 -17.75
CA ARG A 7 11.86 12.39 -17.17
C ARG A 7 11.18 11.31 -16.33
N LEU A 8 11.31 11.40 -15.00
CA LEU A 8 10.54 10.61 -14.06
C LEU A 8 9.07 10.98 -14.28
N VAL A 9 8.38 10.19 -15.10
CA VAL A 9 6.94 10.30 -15.26
C VAL A 9 6.37 9.95 -13.89
N ALA A 10 5.99 10.96 -13.12
CA ALA A 10 5.24 10.78 -11.89
C ALA A 10 3.93 10.08 -12.29
N TYR A 11 3.90 8.75 -12.13
CA TYR A 11 2.71 7.98 -12.42
C TYR A 11 1.60 8.53 -11.54
N ARG A 12 0.52 9.03 -12.18
CA ARG A 12 -0.70 9.41 -11.45
C ARG A 12 -1.13 8.20 -10.62
N ILE A 13 -1.28 8.40 -9.31
CA ILE A 13 -1.61 7.33 -8.37
C ILE A 13 -2.93 6.64 -8.71
N SER A 14 -3.85 7.34 -9.40
CA SER A 14 -5.05 6.73 -9.99
C SER A 14 -4.79 5.61 -11.00
N ARG A 15 -3.65 5.62 -11.70
CA ARG A 15 -3.22 4.52 -12.61
C ARG A 15 -2.55 3.36 -11.88
N ILE A 16 -2.09 3.58 -10.65
CA ILE A 16 -1.56 2.52 -9.77
C ILE A 16 -2.72 1.84 -9.05
N LEU A 17 -3.74 2.60 -8.65
CA LEU A 17 -4.88 2.11 -7.87
C LEU A 17 -6.01 1.48 -8.70
N TYR A 18 -5.89 1.42 -10.03
CA TYR A 18 -6.92 0.86 -10.92
C TYR A 18 -6.36 -0.31 -11.73
N PRO A 19 -6.99 -1.51 -11.70
CA PRO A 19 -8.12 -1.88 -10.84
C PRO A 19 -7.71 -1.91 -9.35
N ARG A 20 -8.70 -1.82 -8.45
CA ARG A 20 -8.49 -1.73 -6.99
C ARG A 20 -7.43 -2.74 -6.54
N LEU A 21 -6.29 -2.24 -6.07
CA LEU A 21 -5.15 -3.09 -5.73
C LEU A 21 -5.52 -4.10 -4.66
N THR A 22 -5.15 -5.35 -4.89
CA THR A 22 -5.06 -6.33 -3.81
C THR A 22 -3.63 -6.31 -3.29
N VAL A 23 -3.48 -5.99 -2.00
CA VAL A 23 -2.19 -5.90 -1.31
C VAL A 23 -2.07 -7.02 -0.29
N LEU A 24 -0.83 -7.43 0.01
CA LEU A 24 -0.52 -8.28 1.15
C LEU A 24 -0.11 -7.38 2.32
N ILE A 25 -0.79 -7.54 3.45
CA ILE A 25 -0.44 -6.86 4.70
C ILE A 25 0.21 -7.90 5.60
N THR A 26 1.46 -7.64 5.98
CA THR A 26 2.21 -8.45 6.93
C THR A 26 2.19 -7.79 8.29
N THR A 27 1.82 -8.53 9.32
CA THR A 27 1.87 -8.09 10.71
C THR A 27 2.69 -9.06 11.55
N CYS A 28 2.99 -8.65 12.77
CA CYS A 28 3.68 -9.47 13.75
C CYS A 28 3.08 -9.15 15.12
N ASP A 29 2.74 -10.18 15.88
CA ASP A 29 2.25 -9.97 17.24
C ASP A 29 3.39 -9.59 18.20
N ARG A 30 3.06 -9.32 19.46
CA ARG A 30 4.05 -8.96 20.49
C ARG A 30 5.05 -10.08 20.80
N SER A 31 4.73 -11.33 20.47
CA SER A 31 5.63 -12.47 20.65
C SER A 31 6.59 -12.68 19.48
N GLY A 32 6.44 -11.92 18.39
CA GLY A 32 7.24 -12.08 17.19
C GLY A 32 6.63 -13.07 16.18
N LYS A 33 5.37 -13.52 16.38
CA LYS A 33 4.72 -14.45 15.45
C LYS A 33 4.22 -13.69 14.21
N PRO A 34 4.71 -14.02 12.99
CA PRO A 34 4.31 -13.34 11.77
C PRO A 34 2.93 -13.81 11.28
N ASP A 35 2.21 -12.92 10.61
CA ASP A 35 0.97 -13.18 9.88
C ASP A 35 0.95 -12.43 8.54
N VAL A 36 0.23 -12.96 7.55
CA VAL A 36 0.01 -12.29 6.26
C VAL A 36 -1.41 -12.51 5.76
N ALA A 37 -2.06 -11.43 5.34
CA ALA A 37 -3.40 -11.49 4.77
C ALA A 37 -3.56 -10.55 3.57
N ALA A 38 -4.41 -10.95 2.63
CA ALA A 38 -4.73 -10.17 1.44
C ALA A 38 -5.89 -9.20 1.70
N PHE A 39 -5.72 -7.93 1.30
CA PHE A 39 -6.73 -6.88 1.43
C PHE A 39 -6.92 -6.15 0.11
N SER A 40 -8.18 -5.87 -0.26
CA SER A 40 -8.52 -5.04 -1.42
C SER A 40 -9.10 -3.67 -1.03
N PHE A 41 -9.47 -3.48 0.24
CA PHE A 41 -9.93 -2.19 0.76
C PHE A 41 -8.74 -1.40 1.26
N PHE A 42 -7.95 -0.89 0.32
CA PHE A 42 -6.71 -0.15 0.55
C PHE A 42 -6.73 1.15 -0.27
N MET A 43 -6.31 2.27 0.34
CA MET A 43 -6.20 3.55 -0.34
C MET A 43 -5.12 4.45 0.27
N PRO A 44 -4.48 5.33 -0.51
CA PRO A 44 -3.70 6.43 0.05
C PRO A 44 -4.65 7.49 0.65
N VAL A 45 -4.24 8.07 1.78
CA VAL A 45 -4.97 9.15 2.47
C VAL A 45 -4.25 10.49 2.33
N SER A 46 -2.91 10.47 2.29
CA SER A 46 -2.09 11.67 2.13
C SER A 46 -0.77 11.34 1.44
N PHE A 47 -0.24 12.28 0.67
CA PHE A 47 1.06 12.15 -0.01
C PHE A 47 2.19 12.85 0.74
N GLU A 48 1.88 13.91 1.49
CA GLU A 48 2.82 14.66 2.30
C GLU A 48 2.11 15.15 3.58
N PRO A 49 2.31 14.49 4.73
CA PRO A 49 3.05 13.24 4.95
C PRO A 49 2.40 12.02 4.28
N LYS A 50 3.15 10.94 4.07
CA LYS A 50 2.66 9.72 3.40
C LYS A 50 1.78 8.91 4.34
N TYR A 51 0.48 8.87 4.07
CA TYR A 51 -0.48 8.03 4.79
C TYR A 51 -1.25 7.12 3.85
N VAL A 52 -1.52 5.92 4.33
CA VAL A 52 -2.40 4.94 3.70
C VAL A 52 -3.41 4.45 4.72
N ALA A 53 -4.56 4.00 4.24
CA ALA A 53 -5.59 3.39 5.06
C ALA A 53 -6.04 2.08 4.43
N PHE A 54 -6.40 1.13 5.30
CA PHE A 54 -7.08 -0.09 4.90
C PHE A 54 -8.13 -0.47 5.95
N ALA A 55 -9.13 -1.24 5.54
CA ALA A 55 -10.15 -1.74 6.44
C ALA A 55 -9.83 -3.18 6.87
N VAL A 56 -9.93 -3.46 8.17
CA VAL A 56 -9.72 -4.79 8.77
C VAL A 56 -10.83 -5.10 9.77
N ALA A 57 -11.33 -6.32 9.74
CA ALA A 57 -12.34 -6.79 10.69
C ALA A 57 -11.67 -7.18 12.03
N PRO A 58 -12.24 -6.84 13.19
CA PRO A 58 -11.64 -7.14 14.50
C PRO A 58 -11.41 -8.63 14.80
N GLN A 59 -12.06 -9.53 14.05
CA GLN A 59 -11.89 -10.97 14.19
C GLN A 59 -10.66 -11.52 13.44
N ARG A 60 -9.98 -10.70 12.64
CA ARG A 60 -8.76 -11.09 11.89
C ARG A 60 -7.55 -10.99 12.82
N LEU A 61 -6.59 -11.92 12.68
CA LEU A 61 -5.30 -11.84 13.37
C LEU A 61 -4.49 -10.58 13.02
N THR A 62 -4.79 -9.96 11.88
CA THR A 62 -4.17 -8.71 11.40
C THR A 62 -4.64 -7.46 12.17
N PHE A 63 -5.74 -7.53 12.93
CA PHE A 63 -6.24 -6.41 13.74
C PHE A 63 -5.44 -6.24 15.04
#